data_AF-A0A962GAZ4-F1
#
_entry.id   AF-A0A962GAZ4-F1
#
_cell.length_a   1.000
_cell.length_b   1.000
_cell.length_c   1.000
_cell.angle_alpha   90.00
_cell.angle_beta   90.00
_cell.angle_gamma   90.00
#
_symmetry.space_group_name_H-M   'P 1'
#
loop_
_entity.id
_entity.type
_entity.pdbx_description
1 polymer ?
#
loop_
_entity_poly.entity_id
_entity_poly.type
_entity_poly.pdbx_seq_one_letter_code
_entity_poly.pdbx_strand_id
1 'polypeptide(L)'
;MESSGFIQYAVVLLLAAVIAVPLAKRSRLGAVLGYLAAGALIGPSALNLVGNAEEIAHISELGVVLMLFVIGLELSPQRLWVMRRLVFGFGSVQLVVTA
;
A
#
# COMPACT_ATOMS: atom_id res chain seq x y z
N MET A 1 -9.48 3.46 -29.31
CA MET A 1 -8.65 4.58 -28.82
C MET A 1 -8.70 4.72 -27.30
N GLU A 2 -9.06 3.65 -26.57
CA GLU A 2 -9.12 3.63 -25.09
C GLU A 2 -7.92 2.89 -24.44
N SER A 3 -7.16 2.12 -25.23
CA SER A 3 -6.03 1.33 -24.76
C SER A 3 -4.74 2.14 -24.50
N SER A 4 -4.57 3.29 -25.17
CA SER A 4 -3.37 4.14 -24.99
C SER A 4 -3.33 4.80 -23.61
N GLY A 5 -4.48 5.21 -23.07
CA GLY A 5 -4.57 5.82 -21.74
C GLY A 5 -4.19 4.86 -20.62
N PHE A 6 -4.69 3.61 -20.68
CA PHE A 6 -4.37 2.59 -19.67
C PHE A 6 -2.88 2.25 -19.60
N ILE A 7 -2.24 2.04 -20.76
CA ILE A 7 -0.81 1.73 -20.81
C ILE A 7 0.02 2.91 -20.29
N GLN A 8 -0.36 4.15 -20.66
CA GLN A 8 0.30 5.35 -20.15
C GLN A 8 0.21 5.42 -18.62
N TYR A 9 -0.98 5.22 -18.04
CA TYR A 9 -1.15 5.21 -16.59
C TYR A 9 -0.34 4.11 -15.91
N ALA A 10 -0.37 2.89 -16.44
CA ALA A 10 0.40 1.78 -15.93
C ALA A 10 1.91 2.08 -15.95
N VAL A 11 2.42 2.63 -17.05
CA VAL A 11 3.84 3.01 -17.18
C VAL A 11 4.21 4.11 -16.18
N VAL A 12 3.38 5.14 -16.01
CA VAL A 12 3.62 6.20 -15.03
C VAL A 12 3.65 5.64 -13.61
N LEU A 13 2.69 4.78 -13.25
CA LEU A 13 2.62 4.15 -11.93
C LEU A 13 3.85 3.29 -11.65
N LEU A 14 4.23 2.46 -12.62
CA LEU A 14 5.40 1.58 -12.52
C LEU A 14 6.70 2.39 -12.43
N LEU A 15 6.87 3.43 -13.25
CA LEU A 15 8.04 4.31 -13.19
C LEU A 15 8.14 5.02 -11.84
N ALA A 16 7.02 5.57 -11.35
CA ALA A 16 6.99 6.23 -10.05
C ALA A 16 7.39 5.27 -8.93
N ALA A 17 6.87 4.04 -8.94
CA ALA A 17 7.24 3.02 -7.96
C ALA A 17 8.73 2.60 -8.07
N VAL A 18 9.22 2.38 -9.29
CA VAL A 18 10.62 2.01 -9.56
C VAL A 18 11.61 3.09 -9.11
N ILE A 19 11.22 4.36 -9.15
CA ILE A 19 12.06 5.47 -8.67
C ILE A 19 11.90 5.65 -7.17
N ALA A 20 10.66 5.75 -6.67
CA ALA A 20 10.39 6.09 -5.27
C ALA A 20 10.85 5.01 -4.29
N VAL A 21 10.70 3.73 -4.62
CA VAL A 21 11.03 2.62 -3.69
C VAL A 21 12.54 2.52 -3.41
N PRO A 22 13.44 2.55 -4.41
CA PRO A 22 14.87 2.64 -4.15
C PRO A 22 15.28 3.89 -3.38
N LEU A 23 14.66 5.05 -3.67
CA LEU A 23 14.92 6.28 -2.91
C LEU A 23 14.51 6.12 -1.45
N ALA A 24 13.32 5.57 -1.18
CA ALA A 24 12.84 5.29 0.17
C ALA A 24 13.76 4.32 0.91
N LYS A 25 14.16 3.23 0.26
CA LYS A 25 15.12 2.26 0.82
C LYS A 25 16.48 2.90 1.12
N ARG A 26 16.98 3.79 0.24
CA ARG A 26 18.23 4.54 0.47
C ARG A 26 18.12 5.46 1.68
N SER A 27 16.96 6.05 1.90
CA SER A 27 16.64 6.84 3.10
C SER A 27 16.33 5.99 4.35
N ARG A 28 16.55 4.67 4.29
CA ARG A 28 16.24 3.70 5.38
C ARG A 28 14.75 3.61 5.74
N LEU A 29 13.87 4.02 4.83
CA LEU A 29 12.43 3.88 4.98
C LEU A 29 11.96 2.51 4.44
N GLY A 30 10.87 1.99 5.00
CA GLY A 30 10.22 0.79 4.49
C GLY A 30 9.70 0.97 3.06
N ALA A 31 9.68 -0.10 2.26
CA ALA A 31 9.24 -0.05 0.87
C ALA A 31 7.80 0.46 0.72
N VAL A 32 6.92 0.14 1.69
CA VAL A 32 5.53 0.61 1.75
C VAL A 32 5.46 2.14 1.72
N LEU A 33 6.34 2.83 2.46
CA LEU A 33 6.37 4.30 2.46
C LEU A 33 6.77 4.86 1.08
N GLY A 34 7.63 4.16 0.35
CA GLY A 34 7.98 4.50 -1.03
C GLY A 34 6.79 4.38 -2.00
N TYR A 35 5.99 3.32 -1.88
CA TYR A 35 4.77 3.16 -2.67
C TYR A 35 3.72 4.24 -2.34
N LEU A 36 3.53 4.55 -1.06
CA LEU A 36 2.60 5.60 -0.63
C LEU A 36 3.04 6.98 -1.12
N ALA A 37 4.34 7.30 -1.01
CA ALA A 37 4.88 8.57 -1.50
C ALA A 37 4.75 8.69 -3.03
N ALA A 38 5.01 7.61 -3.77
CA ALA A 38 4.81 7.59 -5.22
C ALA A 38 3.35 7.89 -5.58
N GLY A 39 2.39 7.20 -4.96
CA GLY A 39 0.96 7.40 -5.17
C GLY A 39 0.50 8.81 -4.80
N ALA A 40 0.96 9.34 -3.66
CA ALA A 40 0.65 10.70 -3.24
C ALA A 40 1.18 11.76 -4.23
N LEU A 41 2.36 11.52 -4.82
CA LEU A 41 3.00 12.46 -5.75
C LEU A 41 2.37 12.43 -7.14
N ILE A 42 2.05 11.25 -7.68
CA ILE A 42 1.46 11.12 -9.03
C ILE A 42 -0.07 11.27 -9.05
N GLY A 43 -0.70 11.17 -7.88
CA GLY A 43 -2.14 11.27 -7.72
C GLY A 43 -2.69 12.68 -8.02
N PRO A 44 -4.03 12.81 -8.02
CA PRO A 44 -4.72 14.04 -8.42
C PRO A 44 -4.38 15.24 -7.53
N SER A 45 -4.04 15.00 -6.26
CA SER A 45 -3.72 16.03 -5.28
C SER A 45 -2.33 16.67 -5.44
N ALA A 46 -1.46 16.12 -6.30
CA ALA A 46 -0.10 16.60 -6.51
C ALA A 46 0.18 16.86 -7.99
N LEU A 47 0.81 15.92 -8.71
CA LEU A 47 1.17 16.10 -10.12
C LEU A 47 0.00 15.86 -11.07
N ASN A 48 -1.11 15.29 -10.59
CA ASN A 48 -2.32 14.98 -11.36
C ASN A 48 -2.03 14.22 -12.67
N LEU A 49 -1.04 13.33 -12.61
CA LEU A 49 -0.65 12.46 -13.73
C LEU A 49 -1.62 11.28 -13.89
N VAL A 50 -2.40 11.02 -12.84
CA VAL A 50 -3.33 9.90 -12.75
C VAL A 50 -4.64 10.42 -12.13
N GLY A 51 -5.61 10.78 -12.99
CA GLY A 51 -6.84 11.47 -12.58
C GLY A 51 -8.01 10.56 -12.18
N ASN A 52 -8.02 9.30 -12.62
CA ASN A 52 -9.10 8.36 -12.36
C ASN A 52 -8.88 7.60 -11.04
N ALA A 53 -9.04 8.30 -9.91
CA ALA A 53 -8.90 7.70 -8.58
C ALA A 53 -9.86 6.51 -8.35
N GLU A 54 -11.04 6.54 -8.97
CA GLU A 54 -12.08 5.52 -8.81
C GLU A 54 -11.74 4.18 -9.46
N GLU A 55 -11.10 4.20 -10.65
CA GLU A 55 -10.60 2.99 -11.31
C GLU A 55 -9.45 2.35 -10.51
N ILE A 56 -8.61 3.19 -9.90
CA ILE A 56 -7.47 2.74 -9.09
C ILE A 56 -7.92 2.22 -7.73
N ALA A 57 -8.97 2.79 -7.15
CA ALA A 57 -9.53 2.34 -5.88
C ALA A 57 -9.96 0.86 -5.94
N HIS A 58 -10.72 0.47 -6.97
CA HIS A 58 -11.17 -0.93 -7.14
C HIS A 58 -10.01 -1.92 -7.24
N ILE A 59 -8.94 -1.58 -7.98
CA ILE A 59 -7.75 -2.43 -8.08
C ILE A 59 -6.97 -2.43 -6.75
N SER A 60 -6.93 -1.30 -6.05
CA SER A 60 -6.25 -1.16 -4.76
C SER A 60 -6.91 -1.99 -3.66
N GLU A 61 -8.24 -2.09 -3.66
CA GLU A 61 -8.97 -2.97 -2.74
C GLU A 61 -8.52 -4.42 -2.90
N LEU A 62 -8.45 -4.93 -4.13
CA LEU A 62 -7.92 -6.26 -4.40
C LEU A 62 -6.46 -6.40 -3.94
N GLY A 63 -5.62 -5.39 -4.19
CA GLY A 63 -4.23 -5.37 -3.74
C GLY A 63 -4.09 -5.46 -2.22
N VAL A 64 -4.90 -4.70 -1.47
CA VAL A 64 -4.93 -4.73 -0.01
C VAL A 64 -5.45 -6.08 0.51
N VAL A 65 -6.51 -6.63 -0.09
CA VAL A 65 -7.04 -7.96 0.28
C VAL A 65 -5.98 -9.04 0.07
N LEU A 66 -5.29 -9.04 -1.07
CA LEU A 66 -4.20 -9.98 -1.34
C LEU A 66 -3.05 -9.80 -0.35
N MET A 67 -2.68 -8.56 -0.02
CA MET A 67 -1.63 -8.28 0.96
C MET A 67 -2.00 -8.78 2.37
N LEU A 68 -3.22 -8.51 2.82
CA LEU A 68 -3.73 -9.01 4.11
C LEU A 68 -3.82 -10.54 4.13
N PHE A 69 -4.14 -11.15 2.99
CA PHE A 69 -4.13 -12.59 2.84
C PHE A 69 -2.71 -13.16 2.97
N VAL A 70 -1.71 -12.59 2.28
CA VAL A 70 -0.30 -13.00 2.41
C VAL A 70 0.19 -12.82 3.85
N ILE A 71 -0.11 -11.67 4.48
CA ILE A 71 0.20 -11.44 5.90
C ILE A 71 -0.45 -12.53 6.77
N GLY A 72 -1.70 -12.92 6.48
CA GLY A 72 -2.39 -14.02 7.14
C GLY A 72 -1.69 -15.37 6.98
N LEU A 73 -1.16 -15.67 5.79
CA LEU A 73 -0.42 -16.91 5.52
C LEU A 73 0.96 -16.96 6.23
N GLU A 74 1.63 -15.81 6.36
CA GLU A 74 2.89 -15.70 7.11
C GLU A 74 2.71 -15.81 8.63
N LEU A 75 1.51 -15.53 9.14
CA LEU A 75 1.20 -15.60 10.56
C LEU A 75 0.87 -17.04 10.99
N SER A 76 1.73 -17.61 11.84
CA SER A 76 1.43 -18.91 12.45
C SER A 76 0.43 -18.79 13.61
N PRO A 77 -0.65 -19.59 13.64
CA PRO A 77 -1.66 -19.53 14.70
C PRO A 77 -1.08 -19.75 16.09
N GLN A 78 -0.08 -20.63 16.20
CA GLN A 78 0.62 -20.94 17.44
C GLN A 78 1.35 -19.71 18.00
N ARG A 79 2.07 -18.97 17.15
CA ARG A 79 2.79 -17.76 17.55
C ARG A 79 1.83 -16.64 17.92
N LEU A 80 0.72 -16.51 17.19
CA LEU A 80 -0.34 -15.57 17.52
C LEU A 80 -0.96 -15.88 18.90
N TRP A 81 -1.14 -17.17 19.23
CA TRP A 81 -1.69 -17.58 20.52
C TRP A 81 -0.77 -17.26 21.70
N VAL A 82 0.54 -17.40 21.52
CA VAL A 82 1.56 -16.99 22.51
C VAL A 82 1.53 -15.46 22.69
N MET A 83 1.36 -14.72 21.61
CA MET A 83 1.34 -13.26 21.61
C MET A 83 -0.07 -12.67 21.83
N ARG A 84 -1.08 -13.47 22.16
CA ARG A 84 -2.50 -13.04 22.17
C ARG A 84 -2.78 -11.82 23.03
N ARG A 85 -2.11 -11.68 24.18
CA ARG A 85 -2.26 -10.51 25.05
C ARG A 85 -1.65 -9.24 24.44
N LEU A 86 -0.56 -9.38 23.70
CA LEU A 86 0.07 -8.26 23.00
C LEU A 86 -0.75 -7.85 21.77
N VAL A 87 -1.11 -8.82 20.92
CA VAL A 87 -1.83 -8.53 19.68
C VAL A 87 -3.28 -8.12 19.94
N PHE A 88 -4.06 -8.92 20.69
CA PHE A 88 -5.47 -8.62 20.93
C PHE A 88 -5.72 -7.73 22.15
N GLY A 89 -4.80 -7.66 23.12
CA GLY A 89 -4.94 -6.72 24.23
C GLY A 89 -4.47 -5.33 23.84
N PHE A 90 -3.16 -5.15 23.73
CA PHE A 90 -2.58 -3.84 23.40
C PHE A 90 -2.99 -3.34 22.01
N GLY A 91 -3.05 -4.22 21.01
CA GLY A 91 -3.49 -3.83 19.66
C GLY A 91 -4.92 -3.27 19.64
N SER A 92 -5.86 -3.92 20.35
CA SER A 92 -7.24 -3.43 20.45
C SER A 92 -7.34 -2.11 21.22
N VAL A 93 -6.59 -1.98 22.31
CA VAL A 93 -6.53 -0.72 23.07
C VAL A 93 -5.96 0.41 22.20
N GLN A 94 -4.89 0.15 21.45
CA GLN A 94 -4.32 1.13 20.52
C GLN A 94 -5.34 1.54 19.47
N LEU A 95 -6.10 0.59 18.92
CA LEU A 95 -7.16 0.85 17.95
C LEU A 95 -8.23 1.76 18.56
N VAL A 96 -8.77 1.44 19.73
CA VAL A 96 -9.83 2.23 20.39
C VAL A 96 -9.34 3.64 20.79
N VAL A 97 -8.07 3.78 21.15
CA VAL A 97 -7.51 5.07 21.58
C VAL A 97 -7.15 5.96 20.38
N THR A 98 -6.79 5.38 19.24
CA THR A 98 -6.27 6.13 18.07
C THR A 98 -7.28 6.25 16.93
N ALA A 99 -8.26 5.35 16.83
CA ALA A 99 -9.35 5.42 15.86
C ALA A 99 -10.44 6.39 16.30
#